data_AF-A0A4Q0XVQ1-F1
#
_entry.id   AF-A0A4Q0XVQ1-F1
#
_cell.length_a   1.000
_cell.length_b   1.000
_cell.length_c   1.000
_cell.angle_alpha   90.00
_cell.angle_beta   90.00
_cell.angle_gamma   90.00
#
_symmetry.space_group_name_H-M   'P 1'
#
loop_
_entity.id
_entity.type
_entity.pdbx_description
1 polymer ?
#
loop_
_entity_poly.entity_id
_entity_poly.type
_entity_poly.pdbx_seq_one_letter_code
_entity_poly.pdbx_strand_id
1 'polypeptide(L)'
;MHRATLCIPPDILPKKSWKTLMSNLENHFGDDASLKEKETQNILGFLLKNSAQNSTKEYSVKVLNSIGNKDIIAITQTSFWKKEHKNIPKELFENRKIKSKANCKACHTDIEKGLIEDDKIKDISSFM
;
A
#
# COMPACT_ATOMS: atom_id res chain seq x y z
N MET A 1 4.23 19.18 10.12
CA MET A 1 3.03 18.75 9.37
C MET A 1 3.49 17.84 8.23
N HIS A 2 3.62 16.54 8.48
CA HIS A 2 4.00 15.59 7.42
C HIS A 2 2.81 15.49 6.46
N ARG A 3 2.89 16.18 5.32
CA ARG A 3 1.92 15.98 4.24
C ARG A 3 1.97 14.51 3.83
N ALA A 4 0.81 13.84 3.85
CA ALA A 4 0.66 12.52 3.29
C ALA A 4 1.23 12.55 1.85
N THR A 5 2.33 11.85 1.63
CA THR A 5 3.07 11.90 0.37
C THR A 5 2.44 10.98 -0.69
N LEU A 6 1.55 10.08 -0.24
CA LEU A 6 0.91 9.04 -1.02
C LEU A 6 -0.43 8.64 -0.40
N CYS A 7 -1.52 8.71 -1.16
CA CYS A 7 -2.78 8.04 -0.86
C CYS A 7 -2.77 6.62 -1.45
N ILE A 8 -2.75 5.60 -0.58
CA ILE A 8 -2.77 4.20 -1.02
C ILE A 8 -4.16 3.85 -1.57
N PRO A 9 -4.27 3.34 -2.82
CA PRO A 9 -5.54 2.87 -3.36
C PRO A 9 -6.22 1.84 -2.45
N PRO A 10 -7.54 1.96 -2.20
CA PRO A 10 -8.25 1.03 -1.32
C PRO A 10 -8.20 -0.43 -1.79
N ASP A 11 -8.12 -0.65 -3.11
CA ASP A 11 -8.12 -1.96 -3.74
C ASP A 11 -6.80 -2.72 -3.59
N ILE A 12 -5.78 -2.10 -2.98
CA ILE A 12 -4.49 -2.74 -2.70
C ILE A 12 -4.54 -3.72 -1.51
N LEU A 13 -5.47 -3.55 -0.57
CA LEU A 13 -5.57 -4.41 0.63
C LEU A 13 -6.99 -4.97 0.81
N PRO A 14 -7.11 -6.16 1.45
CA PRO A 14 -8.40 -6.74 1.75
C PRO A 14 -9.12 -6.02 2.90
N LYS A 15 -10.44 -6.19 2.97
CA LYS A 15 -11.30 -5.69 4.06
C LYS A 15 -10.75 -5.97 5.45
N LYS A 16 -10.26 -7.18 5.71
CA LYS A 16 -9.71 -7.57 7.02
C LYS A 16 -8.52 -6.68 7.42
N SER A 17 -7.57 -6.49 6.51
CA SER A 17 -6.41 -5.63 6.71
C SER A 17 -6.80 -4.18 7.02
N TRP A 18 -7.76 -3.62 6.26
CA TRP A 18 -8.24 -2.27 6.51
C TRP A 18 -8.92 -2.13 7.88
N LYS A 19 -9.73 -3.12 8.29
CA LYS A 19 -10.33 -3.12 9.63
C LYS A 19 -9.27 -3.11 10.72
N THR A 20 -8.29 -4.00 10.64
CA THR A 20 -7.21 -4.10 11.63
C THR A 20 -6.38 -2.82 11.71
N LEU A 21 -6.08 -2.19 10.56
CA LEU A 21 -5.31 -0.95 10.52
C LEU A 21 -6.10 0.23 11.10
N MET A 22 -7.38 0.38 10.73
CA MET A 22 -8.22 1.48 11.19
C MET A 22 -8.68 1.34 12.65
N SER A 23 -8.56 0.15 13.26
CA SER A 23 -8.92 -0.08 14.66
C SER A 23 -7.79 0.22 15.65
N ASN A 24 -6.61 0.61 15.18
CA ASN A 24 -5.41 0.82 16.00
C ASN A 24 -4.53 1.93 15.42
N LEU A 25 -5.16 3.06 15.07
CA LEU A 25 -4.50 4.19 14.40
C LEU A 25 -3.50 4.92 15.31
N GLU A 26 -3.67 4.85 16.62
CA GLU A 26 -2.72 5.33 17.61
C GLU A 26 -1.37 4.60 17.56
N ASN A 27 -1.34 3.40 16.97
CA ASN A 27 -0.13 2.59 16.75
C ASN A 27 0.13 2.38 15.25
N HIS A 28 0.04 3.44 14.45
CA HIS A 28 0.18 3.39 13.00
C HIS A 28 1.64 3.43 12.55
N PHE A 29 2.30 2.27 12.55
CA PHE A 29 3.69 2.09 12.08
C PHE A 29 4.73 2.98 12.79
N GLY A 30 4.53 3.22 14.09
CA GLY A 30 5.42 4.05 14.90
C GLY A 30 5.04 5.53 14.96
N ASP A 31 3.89 5.90 14.38
CA ASP A 31 3.28 7.23 14.50
C ASP A 31 1.83 7.10 15.01
N ASP A 32 1.27 8.21 15.49
CA ASP A 32 -0.13 8.31 15.89
C ASP A 32 -0.94 8.95 14.75
N ALA A 33 -1.76 8.13 14.10
CA ALA A 33 -2.66 8.53 13.03
C ALA A 33 -4.13 8.60 13.49
N SER A 34 -4.38 8.74 14.79
CA SER A 34 -5.72 8.76 15.37
C SER A 34 -6.59 9.86 14.75
N LEU A 35 -7.86 9.52 14.52
CA LEU A 35 -8.87 10.41 13.96
C LEU A 35 -10.09 10.43 14.87
N LYS A 36 -10.97 11.43 14.69
CA LYS A 36 -12.26 11.43 15.40
C LYS A 36 -13.10 10.26 14.92
N GLU A 37 -13.90 9.70 15.80
CA GLU A 37 -14.71 8.51 15.53
C GLU A 37 -15.53 8.63 14.22
N LYS A 38 -16.20 9.76 13.99
CA LYS A 38 -16.97 10.01 12.75
C LYS A 38 -16.09 9.92 11.49
N GLU A 39 -14.87 10.45 11.54
CA GLU A 39 -13.93 10.41 10.41
C GLU A 39 -13.40 8.99 10.20
N THR A 40 -13.03 8.30 11.28
CA THR A 40 -12.63 6.89 11.27
C THR A 40 -13.69 6.01 10.61
N GLN A 41 -14.96 6.14 10.98
CA GLN A 41 -16.05 5.34 10.41
C GLN A 41 -16.28 5.66 8.93
N ASN A 42 -16.22 6.93 8.54
CA ASN A 42 -16.39 7.34 7.15
C ASN A 42 -15.26 6.78 6.26
N ILE A 43 -14.01 6.91 6.70
CA ILE A 43 -12.84 6.41 5.97
C ILE A 43 -12.87 4.89 5.92
N LEU A 44 -13.15 4.21 7.03
CA LEU A 44 -13.28 2.75 7.06
C LEU A 44 -14.38 2.29 6.09
N GLY A 45 -15.56 2.93 6.09
CA GLY A 45 -16.64 2.62 5.16
C GLY A 45 -16.19 2.74 3.70
N PHE A 46 -15.47 3.81 3.35
CA PHE A 46 -14.90 3.98 2.01
C PHE A 46 -13.88 2.89 1.66
N LEU A 47 -12.94 2.58 2.56
CA LEU A 47 -11.91 1.55 2.36
C LEU A 47 -12.53 0.16 2.17
N LEU A 48 -13.53 -0.19 2.97
CA LEU A 48 -14.22 -1.49 2.85
C LEU A 48 -15.06 -1.59 1.58
N LYS A 49 -15.71 -0.50 1.17
CA LYS A 49 -16.48 -0.46 -0.08
C LYS A 49 -15.60 -0.62 -1.32
N ASN A 50 -14.35 -0.14 -1.27
CA ASN A 50 -13.43 -0.15 -2.42
C ASN A 50 -12.25 -1.12 -2.25
N SER A 51 -12.29 -2.00 -1.25
CA SER A 51 -11.22 -2.96 -0.94
C SER A 51 -10.89 -3.94 -2.08
N ALA A 52 -9.77 -4.65 -1.96
CA ALA A 52 -9.33 -5.64 -2.94
C ALA A 52 -10.41 -6.65 -3.35
N GLN A 53 -11.28 -7.11 -2.42
CA GLN A 53 -12.37 -8.04 -2.72
C GLN A 53 -13.40 -7.50 -3.73
N ASN A 54 -13.50 -6.18 -3.86
CA ASN A 54 -14.48 -5.53 -4.73
C ASN A 54 -13.84 -4.99 -6.02
N SER A 55 -12.58 -5.35 -6.31
CA SER A 55 -11.82 -4.91 -7.49
C SER A 55 -11.53 -6.10 -8.40
N THR A 56 -11.63 -5.89 -9.70
CA THR A 56 -11.28 -6.87 -10.74
C THR A 56 -9.85 -6.70 -11.26
N LYS A 57 -9.11 -5.72 -10.75
CA LYS A 57 -7.73 -5.47 -11.18
C LYS A 57 -6.83 -6.64 -10.81
N GLU A 58 -5.89 -6.94 -11.70
CA GLU A 58 -5.00 -8.10 -11.57
C GLU A 58 -4.22 -8.10 -10.25
N TYR A 59 -3.63 -6.96 -9.86
CA TYR A 59 -2.88 -6.88 -8.60
C TYR A 59 -3.77 -7.12 -7.38
N SER A 60 -5.02 -6.67 -7.38
CA SER A 60 -5.96 -6.88 -6.27
C SER A 60 -6.22 -8.36 -6.06
N VAL A 61 -6.49 -9.09 -7.16
CA VAL A 61 -6.68 -10.54 -7.14
C VAL A 61 -5.41 -11.27 -6.69
N LYS A 62 -4.24 -10.88 -7.20
CA LYS A 62 -2.96 -11.45 -6.81
C LYS A 62 -2.62 -11.20 -5.34
N VAL A 63 -2.92 -10.02 -4.81
CA VAL A 63 -2.76 -9.71 -3.38
C VAL A 63 -3.64 -10.63 -2.55
N LEU A 64 -4.93 -10.75 -2.86
CA LEU A 64 -5.86 -11.63 -2.13
C LEU A 64 -5.35 -13.07 -2.06
N ASN A 65 -4.90 -13.60 -3.20
CA ASN A 65 -4.38 -14.96 -3.30
C ASN A 65 -3.04 -15.16 -2.56
N SER A 66 -2.32 -14.08 -2.26
CA SER A 66 -0.99 -14.12 -1.64
C SER A 66 -0.99 -14.05 -0.11
N ILE A 67 -2.09 -13.61 0.49
CA ILE A 67 -2.18 -13.35 1.94
C ILE A 67 -2.50 -14.65 2.71
N GLY A 68 -3.32 -15.53 2.15
CA GLY A 68 -3.83 -16.72 2.85
C GLY A 68 -4.56 -16.33 4.14
N ASN A 69 -4.28 -17.02 5.25
CA ASN A 69 -4.88 -16.75 6.57
C ASN A 69 -4.08 -15.74 7.42
N LYS A 70 -3.06 -15.07 6.86
CA LYS A 70 -2.19 -14.17 7.63
C LYS A 70 -2.83 -12.81 7.86
N ASP A 71 -2.57 -12.24 9.03
CA ASP A 71 -2.96 -10.87 9.35
C ASP A 71 -1.91 -9.89 8.84
N ILE A 72 -2.08 -9.46 7.59
CA ILE A 72 -1.16 -8.53 6.91
C ILE A 72 -1.82 -7.16 6.82
N ILE A 73 -1.23 -6.14 7.44
CA ILE A 73 -1.70 -4.73 7.34
C ILE A 73 -0.83 -3.87 6.41
N ALA A 74 0.25 -4.43 5.86
CA ALA A 74 1.14 -3.76 4.92
C ALA A 74 1.35 -4.63 3.67
N ILE A 75 0.98 -4.12 2.48
CA ILE A 75 1.10 -4.85 1.22
C ILE A 75 2.53 -5.35 0.95
N THR A 76 3.55 -4.59 1.40
CA THR A 76 4.98 -4.92 1.26
C THR A 76 5.38 -6.22 1.97
N GLN A 77 4.55 -6.74 2.86
CA GLN A 77 4.77 -8.00 3.56
C GLN A 77 4.20 -9.22 2.81
N THR A 78 3.30 -9.01 1.85
CA THR A 78 2.67 -10.07 1.05
C THR A 78 3.71 -10.82 0.20
N SER A 79 3.47 -12.11 -0.07
CA SER A 79 4.35 -12.88 -0.96
C SER A 79 4.29 -12.38 -2.40
N PHE A 80 3.14 -11.86 -2.84
CA PHE A 80 2.99 -11.20 -4.14
C PHE A 80 3.93 -10.01 -4.26
N TRP A 81 3.86 -9.03 -3.35
CA TRP A 81 4.72 -7.85 -3.42
C TRP A 81 6.21 -8.23 -3.42
N LYS A 82 6.60 -9.15 -2.53
CA LYS A 82 7.98 -9.65 -2.45
C LYS A 82 8.45 -10.32 -3.73
N LYS A 83 7.57 -11.05 -4.42
CA LYS A 83 7.88 -11.72 -5.69
C LYS A 83 8.07 -10.71 -6.81
N GLU A 84 7.16 -9.74 -6.95
CA GLU A 84 7.23 -8.72 -8.00
C GLU A 84 8.45 -7.80 -7.83
N HIS A 85 8.80 -7.47 -6.58
CA HIS A 85 9.92 -6.55 -6.29
C HIS A 85 11.25 -7.27 -5.98
N LYS A 86 11.35 -8.59 -6.22
CA LYS A 86 12.51 -9.40 -5.79
C LYS A 86 13.83 -9.00 -6.46
N ASN A 87 13.76 -8.42 -7.66
CA ASN A 87 14.92 -8.03 -8.46
C ASN A 87 15.43 -6.61 -8.14
N ILE A 88 14.77 -5.89 -7.23
CA ILE A 88 15.19 -4.55 -6.81
C ILE A 88 16.22 -4.69 -5.68
N PRO A 89 17.44 -4.13 -5.82
CA PRO A 89 18.44 -4.12 -4.76
C PRO A 89 17.87 -3.53 -3.46
N LYS A 90 18.19 -4.13 -2.32
CA LYS A 90 17.60 -3.71 -1.04
C LYS A 90 18.02 -2.30 -0.67
N GLU A 91 19.25 -1.95 -0.98
CA GLU A 91 19.90 -0.65 -0.76
C GLU A 91 19.16 0.46 -1.51
N LEU A 92 18.47 0.14 -2.61
CA LEU A 92 17.69 1.12 -3.36
C LEU A 92 16.51 1.64 -2.54
N PHE A 93 15.92 0.81 -1.66
CA PHE A 93 14.87 1.27 -0.75
C PHE A 93 15.40 2.20 0.35
N GLU A 94 16.71 2.26 0.57
CA GLU A 94 17.37 3.19 1.50
C GLU A 94 17.82 4.49 0.79
N ASN A 95 17.76 4.53 -0.54
CA ASN A 95 18.07 5.72 -1.33
C ASN A 95 17.22 6.92 -0.88
N ARG A 96 17.83 8.11 -0.77
CA ARG A 96 17.16 9.33 -0.30
C ARG A 96 15.91 9.73 -1.09
N LYS A 97 15.84 9.36 -2.38
CA LYS A 97 14.68 9.60 -3.25
C LYS A 97 13.53 8.60 -3.03
N ILE A 98 13.83 7.37 -2.59
CA ILE A 98 12.83 6.31 -2.37
C ILE A 98 12.44 6.23 -0.88
N LYS A 99 13.42 6.25 0.02
CA LYS A 99 13.34 6.23 1.49
C LYS A 99 12.79 4.95 2.11
N SER A 100 11.80 4.32 1.49
CA SER A 100 11.25 3.04 1.96
C SER A 100 10.41 2.33 0.91
N LYS A 101 10.12 1.05 1.15
CA LYS A 101 9.17 0.25 0.36
C LYS A 101 7.74 0.79 0.38
N ALA A 102 7.39 1.63 1.36
CA ALA A 102 6.06 2.21 1.47
C ALA A 102 5.86 3.39 0.50
N ASN A 103 6.92 3.97 -0.04
CA ASN A 103 6.85 5.08 -0.98
C ASN A 103 6.65 4.58 -2.43
N CYS A 104 5.51 3.94 -2.69
CA CYS A 104 5.20 3.36 -4.00
C CYS A 104 5.31 4.39 -5.13
N LYS A 105 4.94 5.65 -4.85
CA LYS A 105 4.97 6.78 -5.79
C LYS A 105 6.36 7.15 -6.29
N ALA A 106 7.42 6.77 -5.57
CA ALA A 106 8.79 7.00 -6.03
C ALA A 106 9.01 6.39 -7.42
N CYS A 107 8.57 5.13 -7.60
CA CYS A 107 8.71 4.38 -8.84
C CYS A 107 7.42 4.32 -9.68
N HIS A 108 6.25 4.16 -9.05
CA HIS A 108 4.94 4.10 -9.71
C HIS A 108 4.26 5.48 -9.69
N THR A 109 4.49 6.31 -10.70
CA THR A 109 4.06 7.72 -10.67
C THR A 109 2.55 7.93 -10.60
N ASP A 110 1.78 6.99 -11.16
CA ASP A 110 0.32 7.06 -11.23
C ASP A 110 -0.39 6.16 -10.21
N ILE A 111 0.32 5.69 -9.18
CA ILE A 111 -0.24 4.78 -8.16
C ILE A 111 -1.49 5.36 -7.49
N GLU A 112 -1.57 6.67 -7.28
CA GLU A 112 -2.73 7.34 -6.66
C GLU A 112 -3.97 7.35 -7.56
N LYS A 113 -3.79 7.15 -8.87
CA LYS A 113 -4.89 6.92 -9.82
C LYS A 113 -5.30 5.44 -9.87
N GLY A 114 -4.64 4.60 -9.06
CA GLY A 114 -4.85 3.15 -9.04
C GLY A 114 -4.25 2.42 -10.25
N LEU A 115 -3.30 3.06 -10.95
CA LEU A 115 -2.58 2.55 -12.11
C LEU A 115 -1.20 2.04 -11.67
N ILE A 116 -0.90 0.79 -11.99
CA ILE A 116 0.33 0.07 -11.59
C ILE A 116 1.01 -0.54 -12.82
N GLU A 117 0.53 -0.25 -14.04
CA GLU A 117 1.05 -0.86 -15.26
C GLU A 117 2.53 -0.53 -15.51
N ASP A 118 3.25 -1.51 -16.07
CA ASP A 118 4.71 -1.51 -16.20
C ASP A 118 5.24 -0.35 -17.04
N ASP A 119 4.48 0.14 -18.02
CA ASP A 119 4.90 1.22 -18.93
C ASP A 119 4.98 2.60 -18.25
N LYS A 120 4.44 2.73 -17.03
CA LYS A 120 4.52 3.94 -16.19
C LYS A 120 5.46 3.79 -15.00
N ILE A 121 6.17 2.67 -14.89
CA ILE A 121 7.15 2.45 -13.82
C ILE A 121 8.48 3.10 -14.23
N LYS A 122 9.04 3.92 -13.35
CA LYS A 122 10.39 4.46 -13.57
C LYS A 122 11.41 3.34 -13.60
N ASP A 123 12.35 3.43 -14.54
CA ASP A 123 13.52 2.57 -14.54
C ASP A 123 14.32 2.78 -13.23
N ILE A 124 14.66 1.68 -12.56
CA ILE A 124 15.46 1.66 -11.35
C ILE A 124 16.84 2.29 -11.56
N SER A 125 17.35 2.29 -12.80
CA SER A 125 18.60 2.96 -13.18
C SER A 125 18.57 4.47 -12.93
N SER A 126 17.39 5.10 -12.87
CA SER A 126 17.25 6.52 -12.53
C SER A 126 17.54 6.86 -11.05
N PHE A 127 17.73 5.84 -10.21
CA PHE A 127 18.02 5.97 -8.78
C PHE A 127 19.42 5.49 -8.39
N MET A 128 20.14 4.86 -9.32
CA MET A 128 21.56 4.51 -9.19
C MET A 128 22.43 5.73 -9.48
#